data_AF-A0A8S8XZI7-F1
#
_entry.id   AF-A0A8S8XZI7-F1
#
_cell.length_a   1.000
_cell.length_b   1.000
_cell.length_c   1.000
_cell.angle_alpha   90.00
_cell.angle_beta   90.00
_cell.angle_gamma   90.00
#
_symmetry.space_group_name_H-M   'P 1'
#
loop_
_entity.id
_entity.type
_entity.pdbx_description
1 polymer ?
#
loop_
_entity_poly.entity_id
_entity_poly.type
_entity_poly.pdbx_seq_one_letter_code
_entity_poly.pdbx_strand_id
1 'polypeptide(L)'
;MVAGHDNPMVYATLAVLNESLRIKFEQTQDSKYLVKNGEEFQLIWEDLLTLRQNKGLPGHAEMEGKTLFFKFNTGPSGHGSPAAAGAALAHKLAGTEDVKVFAFEGEGGLSTGVTLETLNSAWGLGLGNLVYYIDWNDFGIDSRPFSSIVNSTPQELFETSGWHVEGTDDCEDWSSFTEAYYDLIVNKSDAKIPKMVYAKSRKGRGYHKFDEKSHGAPHKRNSELFGKLRKTLPQNIILNFQISARSCILQERVKSSKAHHI
;
A
#
# COMPACT_ATOMS: atom_id res chain seq x y z
N MET A 1 0.89 6.50 1.94
CA MET A 1 1.65 5.73 0.93
C MET A 1 2.61 6.68 0.25
N VAL A 2 3.90 6.39 0.24
CA VAL A 2 4.92 7.19 -0.46
C VAL A 2 5.20 6.57 -1.84
N ALA A 3 5.32 5.24 -1.89
CA ALA A 3 5.37 4.44 -3.11
C ALA A 3 4.01 4.42 -3.83
N GLY A 4 3.66 5.50 -4.54
CA GLY A 4 2.33 5.65 -5.14
C GLY A 4 1.96 4.57 -6.18
N HIS A 5 2.94 3.90 -6.77
CA HIS A 5 2.73 2.85 -7.77
C HIS A 5 2.18 1.55 -7.17
N ASP A 6 2.33 1.36 -5.85
CA ASP A 6 1.83 0.21 -5.09
C ASP A 6 0.39 0.41 -4.58
N ASN A 7 -0.30 1.45 -5.07
CA ASN A 7 -1.70 1.70 -4.74
C ASN A 7 -2.67 0.50 -4.96
N PRO A 8 -2.42 -0.48 -5.87
CA PRO A 8 -3.36 -1.59 -6.01
C PRO A 8 -3.43 -2.47 -4.75
N MET A 9 -2.36 -2.52 -3.94
CA MET A 9 -2.38 -3.22 -2.65
C MET A 9 -3.40 -2.60 -1.70
N VAL A 10 -3.43 -1.27 -1.60
CA VAL A 10 -4.39 -0.55 -0.76
C VAL A 10 -5.81 -0.72 -1.30
N TYR A 11 -6.00 -0.62 -2.63
CA TYR A 11 -7.32 -0.85 -3.23
C TYR A 11 -7.84 -2.25 -2.95
N ALA A 12 -7.02 -3.29 -3.15
CA ALA A 12 -7.42 -4.66 -2.87
C ALA A 12 -7.75 -4.86 -1.38
N THR A 13 -6.96 -4.29 -0.48
CA THR A 13 -7.18 -4.36 0.97
C THR A 13 -8.51 -3.70 1.36
N LEU A 14 -8.77 -2.49 0.86
CA LEU A 14 -10.01 -1.77 1.12
C LEU A 14 -11.23 -2.49 0.53
N ALA A 15 -11.11 -3.05 -0.69
CA ALA A 15 -12.19 -3.82 -1.30
C ALA A 15 -12.57 -5.03 -0.45
N VAL A 16 -11.59 -5.79 0.06
CA VAL A 16 -11.83 -6.96 0.93
C VAL A 16 -12.48 -6.53 2.24
N LEU A 17 -11.95 -5.47 2.88
CA LEU A 17 -12.50 -4.95 4.14
C LEU A 17 -13.94 -4.49 3.96
N ASN A 18 -14.20 -3.65 2.96
CA ASN A 18 -15.51 -3.06 2.71
C ASN A 18 -16.55 -4.10 2.29
N GLU A 19 -16.13 -5.10 1.50
CA GLU A 19 -17.00 -6.23 1.17
C GLU A 19 -17.36 -7.06 2.42
N SER A 20 -16.37 -7.28 3.30
CA SER A 20 -16.61 -7.99 4.56
C SER A 20 -17.59 -7.24 5.46
N LEU A 21 -17.48 -5.92 5.54
CA LEU A 21 -18.43 -5.06 6.27
C LEU A 21 -19.83 -5.12 5.65
N ARG A 22 -19.94 -5.06 4.31
CA ARG A 22 -21.22 -5.16 3.59
C ARG A 22 -21.91 -6.49 3.87
N ILE A 23 -21.19 -7.61 3.72
CA ILE A 23 -21.71 -8.96 4.02
C ILE A 23 -22.15 -9.03 5.49
N LYS A 24 -21.37 -8.46 6.40
CA LYS A 24 -21.70 -8.49 7.83
C LYS A 24 -22.94 -7.66 8.15
N PHE A 25 -23.12 -6.52 7.50
CA PHE A 25 -24.36 -5.73 7.58
C PHE A 25 -25.55 -6.55 7.08
N GLU A 26 -25.46 -7.20 5.92
CA GLU A 26 -26.55 -8.03 5.38
C GLU A 26 -26.97 -9.15 6.35
N GLN A 27 -25.99 -9.80 7.01
CA GLN A 27 -26.23 -10.85 7.99
C GLN A 27 -26.87 -10.37 9.29
N THR A 28 -26.54 -9.16 9.76
CA THR A 28 -26.86 -8.71 11.13
C THR A 28 -27.86 -7.56 11.19
N GLN A 29 -28.01 -6.81 10.10
CA GLN A 29 -28.71 -5.53 10.03
C GLN A 29 -28.21 -4.48 11.04
N ASP A 30 -27.01 -4.67 11.58
CA ASP A 30 -26.39 -3.76 12.55
C ASP A 30 -25.69 -2.61 11.81
N SER A 31 -26.21 -1.40 11.98
CA SER A 31 -25.76 -0.20 11.27
C SER A 31 -24.29 0.17 11.54
N LYS A 32 -23.64 -0.39 12.57
CA LYS A 32 -22.20 -0.17 12.80
C LYS A 32 -21.31 -0.70 11.66
N TYR A 33 -21.84 -1.60 10.84
CA TYR A 33 -21.15 -2.14 9.67
C TYR A 33 -21.37 -1.31 8.40
N LEU A 34 -22.18 -0.25 8.44
CA LEU A 34 -22.37 0.66 7.31
C LEU A 34 -21.24 1.69 7.25
N VAL A 35 -20.74 1.93 6.04
CA VAL A 35 -19.81 3.03 5.77
C VAL A 35 -20.62 4.28 5.47
N LYS A 36 -20.47 5.30 6.32
CA LYS A 36 -21.13 6.60 6.13
C LYS A 36 -20.68 7.21 4.79
N ASN A 37 -21.63 7.69 4.00
CA ASN A 37 -21.40 8.23 2.65
C ASN A 37 -20.69 7.22 1.72
N GLY A 38 -21.04 5.93 1.86
CA GLY A 38 -20.33 4.86 1.16
C GLY A 38 -20.35 4.97 -0.36
N GLU A 39 -21.41 5.49 -0.97
CA GLU A 39 -21.46 5.69 -2.44
C GLU A 39 -20.31 6.57 -2.96
N GLU A 40 -19.88 7.55 -2.16
CA GLU A 40 -18.84 8.52 -2.53
C GLU A 40 -17.44 8.05 -2.11
N PHE A 41 -17.31 7.41 -0.94
CA PHE A 41 -16.01 7.14 -0.31
C PHE A 41 -15.66 5.67 -0.11
N GLN A 42 -16.61 4.75 -0.26
CA GLN A 42 -16.37 3.33 -0.09
C GLN A 42 -15.83 2.72 -1.38
N LEU A 43 -14.62 2.18 -1.32
CA LEU A 43 -14.04 1.37 -2.39
C LEU A 43 -14.51 -0.09 -2.24
N ILE A 44 -15.19 -0.60 -3.25
CA ILE A 44 -15.69 -1.98 -3.32
C ILE A 44 -15.00 -2.76 -4.44
N TRP A 45 -15.20 -4.07 -4.49
CA TRP A 45 -14.47 -4.92 -5.43
C TRP A 45 -14.77 -4.59 -6.91
N GLU A 46 -15.95 -4.05 -7.22
CA GLU A 46 -16.35 -3.58 -8.55
C GLU A 46 -15.42 -2.46 -9.05
N ASP A 47 -14.98 -1.57 -8.15
CA ASP A 47 -14.09 -0.46 -8.49
C ASP A 47 -12.74 -0.95 -9.01
N LEU A 48 -12.26 -2.11 -8.53
CA LEU A 48 -10.99 -2.71 -8.96
C LEU A 48 -10.94 -3.01 -10.46
N LEU A 49 -12.10 -3.21 -11.10
CA LEU A 49 -12.20 -3.46 -12.54
C LEU A 49 -11.86 -2.22 -13.38
N THR A 50 -11.92 -1.03 -12.76
CA THR A 50 -11.70 0.26 -13.41
C THR A 50 -10.26 0.78 -13.26
N LEU A 51 -9.38 0.02 -12.61
CA LEU A 51 -7.99 0.43 -12.37
C LEU A 51 -7.30 0.87 -13.67
N ARG A 52 -6.73 2.08 -13.64
CA ARG A 52 -6.03 2.75 -14.76
C ARG A 52 -6.91 3.02 -15.98
N GLN A 53 -8.24 3.05 -15.81
CA GLN A 53 -9.18 3.52 -16.84
C GLN A 53 -9.53 4.98 -16.60
N ASN A 54 -9.91 5.69 -17.68
CA ASN A 54 -10.38 7.07 -17.58
C ASN A 54 -11.60 7.14 -16.64
N LYS A 55 -11.58 8.06 -15.66
CA LYS A 55 -12.59 8.19 -14.58
C LYS A 55 -12.72 6.97 -13.65
N GLY A 56 -11.81 6.01 -13.72
CA GLY A 56 -11.72 4.87 -12.80
C GLY A 56 -10.67 5.08 -11.70
N LEU A 57 -10.32 4.01 -11.00
CA LEU A 57 -9.25 4.08 -9.99
C LEU A 57 -7.90 4.47 -10.63
N PRO A 58 -7.20 5.49 -10.08
CA PRO A 58 -5.98 6.00 -10.69
C PRO A 58 -4.81 5.03 -10.57
N GLY A 59 -3.82 5.19 -11.46
CA GLY A 59 -2.63 4.33 -11.52
C GLY A 59 -1.57 4.61 -10.46
N HIS A 60 -1.67 5.77 -9.81
CA HIS A 60 -0.91 6.14 -8.61
C HIS A 60 -1.86 6.69 -7.54
N ALA A 61 -1.39 6.85 -6.30
CA ALA A 61 -2.24 7.33 -5.22
C ALA A 61 -2.66 8.79 -5.44
N GLU A 62 -3.97 9.04 -5.38
CA GLU A 62 -4.58 10.36 -5.41
C GLU A 62 -5.43 10.52 -4.14
N MET A 63 -5.56 11.74 -3.65
CA MET A 63 -6.37 12.08 -2.46
C MET A 63 -7.72 12.62 -2.93
N GLU A 64 -8.56 11.76 -3.51
CA GLU A 64 -9.87 12.15 -4.04
C GLU A 64 -10.91 11.02 -3.96
N GLY A 65 -12.19 11.37 -3.73
CA GLY A 65 -13.32 10.43 -3.78
C GLY A 65 -13.07 9.14 -2.99
N LYS A 66 -13.28 7.98 -3.64
CA LYS A 66 -13.07 6.64 -3.06
C LYS A 66 -11.62 6.33 -2.63
N THR A 67 -10.67 7.21 -2.95
CA THR A 67 -9.25 7.06 -2.64
C THR A 67 -8.79 7.93 -1.47
N LEU A 68 -9.69 8.65 -0.78
CA LEU A 68 -9.41 9.51 0.39
C LEU A 68 -8.78 8.81 1.61
N PHE A 69 -8.57 7.49 1.53
CA PHE A 69 -7.64 6.79 2.41
C PHE A 69 -6.20 7.32 2.25
N PHE A 70 -5.78 7.61 1.03
CA PHE A 70 -4.53 8.32 0.76
C PHE A 70 -4.67 9.77 1.22
N LYS A 71 -3.64 10.26 1.92
CA LYS A 71 -3.60 11.61 2.48
C LYS A 71 -2.75 12.59 1.67
N PHE A 72 -2.27 12.15 0.51
CA PHE A 72 -1.45 12.94 -0.39
C PHE A 72 -1.36 12.27 -1.76
N ASN A 73 -1.26 13.06 -2.82
CA ASN A 73 -1.03 12.57 -4.18
C ASN A 73 0.43 12.13 -4.31
N THR A 74 0.68 10.89 -4.73
CA THR A 74 2.05 10.36 -4.91
C THR A 74 2.19 9.65 -6.25
N GLY A 75 3.42 9.28 -6.60
CA GLY A 75 3.75 8.70 -7.90
C GLY A 75 5.22 8.95 -8.22
N PRO A 76 5.68 10.22 -8.22
CA PRO A 76 7.10 10.51 -8.22
C PRO A 76 7.75 9.93 -6.97
N SER A 77 8.84 9.17 -7.15
CA SER A 77 9.56 8.50 -6.06
C SER A 77 9.96 9.48 -4.96
N GLY A 78 9.78 9.10 -3.69
CA GLY A 78 10.12 9.92 -2.53
C GLY A 78 9.21 11.13 -2.27
N HIS A 79 8.35 11.53 -3.22
CA HIS A 79 7.55 12.76 -3.12
C HIS A 79 6.55 12.76 -1.95
N GLY A 80 6.08 11.59 -1.53
CA GLY A 80 5.24 11.45 -0.34
C GLY A 80 5.98 11.61 1.00
N SER A 81 7.32 11.58 1.00
CA SER A 81 8.14 11.67 2.22
C SER A 81 7.93 12.97 2.98
N PRO A 82 8.11 14.16 2.36
CA PRO A 82 7.90 15.43 3.06
C PRO A 82 6.44 15.61 3.50
N ALA A 83 5.47 15.09 2.73
CA ALA A 83 4.06 15.13 3.10
C ALA A 83 3.78 14.28 4.35
N ALA A 84 4.39 13.10 4.47
CA ALA A 84 4.28 12.25 5.66
C ALA A 84 4.90 12.94 6.90
N ALA A 85 6.08 13.54 6.77
CA ALA A 85 6.68 14.30 7.86
C ALA A 85 5.85 15.54 8.23
N GLY A 86 5.29 16.25 7.24
CA GLY A 86 4.40 17.38 7.47
C GLY A 86 3.13 16.98 8.21
N ALA A 87 2.52 15.85 7.87
CA ALA A 87 1.36 15.31 8.59
C ALA A 87 1.72 14.93 10.03
N ALA A 88 2.88 14.30 10.25
CA ALA A 88 3.35 13.95 11.58
C ALA A 88 3.60 15.20 12.45
N LEU A 89 4.23 16.23 11.87
CA LEU A 89 4.42 17.53 12.51
C LEU A 89 3.08 18.20 12.83
N ALA A 90 2.11 18.16 11.92
CA ALA A 90 0.79 18.75 12.15
C ALA A 90 0.09 18.10 13.36
N HIS A 91 0.13 16.76 13.46
CA HIS A 91 -0.41 16.04 14.62
C HIS A 91 0.29 16.41 15.93
N LYS A 92 1.62 16.55 15.90
CA LYS A 92 2.41 17.00 17.06
C LYS A 92 2.02 18.41 17.50
N LEU A 93 1.94 19.36 16.57
CA LEU A 93 1.53 20.74 16.87
C LEU A 93 0.08 20.84 17.37
N ALA A 94 -0.78 19.93 16.93
CA ALA A 94 -2.17 19.84 17.39
C ALA A 94 -2.33 19.13 18.74
N GLY A 95 -1.26 18.60 19.34
CA GLY A 95 -1.32 17.82 20.59
C GLY A 95 -1.98 16.45 20.43
N THR A 96 -1.92 15.87 19.22
CA THR A 96 -2.51 14.56 18.85
C THR A 96 -1.41 13.58 18.39
N GLU A 97 -0.28 13.60 19.08
CA GLU A 97 0.91 12.78 18.81
C GLU A 97 0.72 11.27 19.09
N ASP A 98 -0.40 10.90 19.71
CA ASP A 98 -0.92 9.55 19.76
C ASP A 98 -1.31 9.03 18.36
N VAL A 99 -1.73 9.93 17.45
CA VAL A 99 -1.99 9.60 16.04
C VAL A 99 -0.67 9.38 15.31
N LYS A 100 -0.49 8.15 14.81
CA LYS A 100 0.67 7.74 14.03
C LYS A 100 0.47 7.99 12.55
N VAL A 101 1.53 8.44 11.88
CA VAL A 101 1.57 8.61 10.43
C VAL A 101 2.42 7.49 9.84
N PHE A 102 1.79 6.62 9.06
CA PHE A 102 2.46 5.51 8.39
C PHE A 102 2.82 5.88 6.95
N ALA A 103 4.12 5.85 6.67
CA ALA A 103 4.70 6.01 5.35
C ALA A 103 5.15 4.64 4.82
N PHE A 104 4.70 4.26 3.62
CA PHE A 104 5.08 3.00 2.98
C PHE A 104 5.92 3.33 1.75
N GLU A 105 7.12 2.77 1.68
CA GLU A 105 8.09 3.01 0.61
C GLU A 105 8.93 1.75 0.37
N GLY A 106 9.58 1.67 -0.80
CA GLY A 106 10.63 0.68 -1.08
C GLY A 106 12.01 1.34 -1.15
N GLU A 107 13.09 0.56 -1.14
CA GLU A 107 14.45 1.12 -1.13
C GLU A 107 14.74 2.07 -2.31
N GLY A 108 14.06 1.87 -3.44
CA GLY A 108 14.17 2.77 -4.59
C GLY A 108 13.76 4.22 -4.31
N GLY A 109 12.72 4.43 -3.49
CA GLY A 109 12.31 5.78 -3.07
C GLY A 109 13.33 6.46 -2.15
N LEU A 110 14.12 5.67 -1.41
CA LEU A 110 15.13 6.17 -0.49
C LEU A 110 16.31 6.83 -1.21
N SER A 111 16.53 6.51 -2.49
CA SER A 111 17.58 7.13 -3.32
C SER A 111 17.30 8.60 -3.66
N THR A 112 16.10 9.10 -3.39
CA THR A 112 15.71 10.47 -3.75
C THR A 112 16.24 11.47 -2.71
N GLY A 113 16.75 12.61 -3.18
CA GLY A 113 17.27 13.66 -2.28
C GLY A 113 16.22 14.17 -1.29
N VAL A 114 14.96 14.25 -1.71
CA VAL A 114 13.85 14.69 -0.85
C VAL A 114 13.61 13.73 0.32
N THR A 115 13.88 12.43 0.14
CA THR A 115 13.81 11.48 1.25
C THR A 115 14.91 11.75 2.26
N LEU A 116 16.15 12.02 1.83
CA LEU A 116 17.25 12.37 2.74
C LEU A 116 16.97 13.65 3.53
N GLU A 117 16.43 14.68 2.88
CA GLU A 117 15.97 15.91 3.55
C GLU A 117 14.88 15.62 4.59
N THR A 118 13.96 14.69 4.27
CA THR A 118 12.89 14.26 5.17
C THR A 118 13.45 13.53 6.39
N LEU A 119 14.42 12.62 6.22
CA LEU A 119 15.04 11.87 7.33
C LEU A 119 15.67 12.82 8.36
N ASN A 120 16.45 13.79 7.88
CA ASN A 120 17.07 14.83 8.71
C ASN A 120 16.02 15.69 9.42
N SER A 121 14.99 16.13 8.68
CA SER A 121 13.94 16.99 9.22
C SER A 121 13.11 16.28 10.30
N ALA A 122 12.73 15.02 10.06
CA ALA A 122 11.92 14.25 10.99
C ALA A 122 12.64 13.99 12.32
N TRP A 123 13.94 13.71 12.27
CA TRP A 123 14.77 13.58 13.46
C TRP A 123 14.90 14.92 14.19
N GLY A 124 15.29 16.00 13.49
CA GLY A 124 15.49 17.32 14.09
C GLY A 124 14.22 17.92 14.71
N LEU A 125 13.05 17.59 14.16
CA LEU A 125 11.74 18.00 14.68
C LEU A 125 11.19 17.04 15.75
N GLY A 126 11.88 15.94 16.03
CA GLY A 126 11.48 14.91 16.98
C GLY A 126 10.12 14.29 16.67
N LEU A 127 9.93 13.83 15.44
CA LEU A 127 8.65 13.29 14.94
C LEU A 127 8.49 11.81 15.31
N GLY A 128 8.40 11.46 16.60
CA GLY A 128 8.26 10.06 17.01
C GLY A 128 6.92 9.40 16.72
N ASN A 129 5.97 10.14 16.15
CA ASN A 129 4.72 9.61 15.59
C ASN A 129 4.82 9.26 14.09
N LEU A 130 5.94 9.56 13.43
CA LEU A 130 6.21 9.14 12.06
C LEU A 130 6.81 7.73 12.02
N VAL A 131 6.19 6.83 11.27
CA VAL A 131 6.60 5.45 11.11
C VAL A 131 6.75 5.11 9.64
N TYR A 132 7.97 4.76 9.22
CA TYR A 132 8.23 4.24 7.89
C TYR A 132 8.14 2.71 7.90
N TYR A 133 7.45 2.15 6.91
CA TYR A 133 7.57 0.76 6.52
C TYR A 133 8.36 0.71 5.21
N ILE A 134 9.46 -0.04 5.22
CA ILE A 134 10.32 -0.27 4.06
C ILE A 134 10.16 -1.71 3.57
N ASP A 135 9.61 -1.87 2.36
CA ASP A 135 9.76 -3.12 1.61
C ASP A 135 11.16 -3.16 1.02
N TRP A 136 12.05 -3.98 1.61
CA TRP A 136 13.43 -4.10 1.15
C TRP A 136 13.57 -5.34 0.27
N ASN A 137 13.45 -5.14 -1.05
CA ASN A 137 13.45 -6.25 -2.01
C ASN A 137 14.64 -6.26 -2.99
N ASP A 138 15.49 -5.23 -2.90
CA ASP A 138 16.73 -5.00 -3.65
C ASP A 138 16.55 -4.71 -5.15
N PHE A 139 15.33 -4.45 -5.63
CA PHE A 139 15.05 -4.25 -7.05
C PHE A 139 14.05 -3.12 -7.39
N GLY A 140 14.44 -2.32 -8.38
CA GLY A 140 13.62 -1.29 -9.01
C GLY A 140 13.15 -1.67 -10.41
N ILE A 141 13.31 -0.74 -11.35
CA ILE A 141 13.04 -0.94 -12.79
C ILE A 141 14.26 -1.52 -13.51
N ASP A 142 15.46 -1.16 -13.07
CA ASP A 142 16.71 -1.63 -13.64
C ASP A 142 16.97 -3.10 -13.28
N SER A 143 17.66 -3.81 -14.17
CA SER A 143 18.06 -5.22 -13.95
C SER A 143 19.17 -5.40 -12.92
N ARG A 144 19.80 -4.30 -12.50
CA ARG A 144 20.83 -4.31 -11.45
C ARG A 144 20.16 -4.11 -10.09
N PRO A 145 20.53 -4.89 -9.06
CA PRO A 145 20.01 -4.69 -7.73
C PRO A 145 20.49 -3.36 -7.13
N PHE A 146 19.71 -2.78 -6.20
CA PHE A 146 20.07 -1.54 -5.52
C PHE A 146 21.38 -1.66 -4.74
N SER A 147 21.62 -2.82 -4.11
CA SER A 147 22.86 -3.16 -3.41
C SER A 147 24.13 -3.07 -4.27
N SER A 148 24.00 -3.06 -5.61
CA SER A 148 25.14 -2.88 -6.52
C SER A 148 25.48 -1.44 -6.84
N ILE A 149 24.60 -0.48 -6.49
CA ILE A 149 24.74 0.94 -6.83
C ILE A 149 24.59 1.89 -5.63
N VAL A 150 23.96 1.43 -4.55
CA VAL A 150 23.81 2.14 -3.28
C VAL A 150 24.61 1.39 -2.22
N ASN A 151 25.56 2.08 -1.59
CA ASN A 151 26.48 1.45 -0.63
C ASN A 151 25.81 1.11 0.70
N SER A 152 24.98 2.03 1.23
CA SER A 152 24.29 1.84 2.50
C SER A 152 23.01 1.02 2.32
N THR A 153 22.77 0.11 3.25
CA THR A 153 21.47 -0.54 3.38
C THR A 153 20.38 0.45 3.85
N PRO A 154 19.08 0.14 3.64
CA PRO A 154 18.00 0.91 4.25
C PRO A 154 18.12 1.01 5.78
N GLN A 155 18.53 -0.07 6.44
CA GLN A 155 18.77 -0.07 7.89
C GLN A 155 19.85 0.96 8.27
N GLU A 156 21.05 0.86 7.70
CA GLU A 156 22.16 1.77 8.00
C GLU A 156 21.80 3.23 7.71
N LEU A 157 21.08 3.50 6.62
CA LEU A 157 20.65 4.86 6.26
C LEU A 157 19.78 5.49 7.35
N PHE A 158 18.81 4.77 7.88
CA PHE A 158 17.90 5.27 8.91
C PHE A 158 18.60 5.35 10.28
N GLU A 159 19.37 4.33 10.66
CA GLU A 159 20.12 4.31 11.92
C GLU A 159 21.12 5.48 12.00
N THR A 160 21.88 5.72 10.92
CA THR A 160 22.83 6.85 10.85
C THR A 160 22.13 8.21 10.83
N SER A 161 20.86 8.25 10.41
CA SER A 161 19.98 9.42 10.48
C SER A 161 19.32 9.60 11.86
N GLY A 162 19.66 8.74 12.84
CA GLY A 162 19.17 8.81 14.23
C GLY A 162 17.77 8.25 14.45
N TRP A 163 17.23 7.47 13.51
CA TRP A 163 15.92 6.83 13.63
C TRP A 163 16.01 5.56 14.46
N HIS A 164 14.91 5.20 15.15
CA HIS A 164 14.77 3.87 15.74
C HIS A 164 14.38 2.89 14.63
N VAL A 165 15.21 1.88 14.42
CA VAL A 165 15.03 0.87 13.39
C VAL A 165 14.81 -0.50 14.01
N GLU A 166 13.80 -1.21 13.52
CA GLU A 166 13.58 -2.64 13.78
C GLU A 166 13.25 -3.31 12.43
N GLY A 167 13.30 -4.62 12.33
CA GLY A 167 12.91 -5.29 11.08
C GLY A 167 13.06 -6.80 11.09
N THR A 168 12.69 -7.40 9.96
CA THR A 168 12.88 -8.83 9.69
C THR A 168 13.68 -9.04 8.42
N ASP A 169 14.55 -10.05 8.45
CA ASP A 169 15.30 -10.51 7.27
C ASP A 169 14.50 -11.50 6.40
N ASP A 170 13.32 -11.93 6.87
CA ASP A 170 12.38 -12.73 6.11
C ASP A 170 10.95 -12.19 6.29
N CYS A 171 10.36 -11.64 5.23
CA CYS A 171 9.00 -11.11 5.25
C CYS A 171 7.91 -12.17 5.52
N GLU A 172 8.22 -13.47 5.39
CA GLU A 172 7.30 -14.56 5.72
C GLU A 172 7.47 -15.07 7.17
N ASP A 173 8.48 -14.61 7.90
CA ASP A 173 8.55 -14.81 9.35
C ASP A 173 7.66 -13.77 10.06
N TRP A 174 6.38 -14.11 10.13
CA TRP A 174 5.36 -13.30 10.80
C TRP A 174 5.66 -13.08 12.28
N SER A 175 6.34 -14.02 12.94
CA SER A 175 6.66 -13.87 14.36
C SER A 175 7.73 -12.81 14.54
N SER A 176 8.82 -12.91 13.77
CA SER A 176 9.89 -11.92 13.76
C SER A 176 9.37 -10.53 13.36
N PHE A 177 8.55 -10.44 12.31
CA PHE A 177 7.99 -9.16 11.88
C PHE A 177 7.06 -8.55 12.94
N THR A 178 6.21 -9.37 13.58
CA THR A 178 5.30 -8.88 14.62
C THR A 178 6.06 -8.42 15.85
N GLU A 179 7.11 -9.13 16.26
CA GLU A 179 7.98 -8.75 17.37
C GLU A 179 8.71 -7.43 17.07
N ALA A 180 9.34 -7.30 15.89
CA ALA A 180 9.99 -6.06 15.45
C ALA A 180 9.01 -4.87 15.45
N TYR A 181 7.80 -5.07 14.91
CA TYR A 181 6.78 -4.03 14.87
C TYR A 181 6.30 -3.64 16.28
N TYR A 182 6.10 -4.63 17.17
CA TYR A 182 5.72 -4.39 18.55
C TYR A 182 6.81 -3.66 19.32
N ASP A 183 8.07 -4.03 19.13
CA ASP A 183 9.21 -3.37 19.76
C ASP A 183 9.32 -1.92 19.34
N LEU A 184 9.18 -1.65 18.04
CA LEU A 184 9.23 -0.32 17.46
C LEU A 184 8.14 0.62 18.01
N ILE A 185 6.90 0.12 18.13
CA ILE A 185 5.72 0.95 18.41
C ILE A 185 5.34 0.97 19.89
N VAL A 186 5.68 -0.09 20.64
CA VAL A 186 5.22 -0.29 22.02
C VAL A 186 6.38 -0.42 23.00
N ASN A 187 7.20 -1.47 22.88
CA ASN A 187 8.15 -1.85 23.93
C ASN A 187 9.31 -0.85 24.09
N LYS A 188 9.90 -0.44 22.97
CA LYS A 188 11.09 0.44 22.90
C LYS A 188 10.77 1.79 22.27
N SER A 189 9.50 2.18 22.21
CA SER A 189 9.09 3.41 21.54
C SER A 189 9.52 4.66 22.31
N ASP A 190 10.26 5.54 21.65
CA ASP A 190 10.50 6.92 22.09
C ASP A 190 9.60 7.89 21.30
N ALA A 191 8.85 8.75 22.00
CA ALA A 191 7.95 9.74 21.39
C ALA A 191 8.68 10.85 20.61
N LYS A 192 9.99 11.01 20.80
CA LYS A 192 10.83 12.01 20.14
C LYS A 192 11.63 11.43 18.97
N ILE A 193 11.69 10.12 18.81
CA ILE A 193 12.51 9.47 17.79
C ILE A 193 11.63 8.89 16.68
N PRO A 194 11.79 9.34 15.43
CA PRO A 194 11.07 8.77 14.29
C PRO A 194 11.47 7.31 14.05
N LYS A 195 10.56 6.53 13.49
CA LYS A 195 10.63 5.06 13.49
C LYS A 195 10.67 4.50 12.09
N MET A 196 11.45 3.46 11.86
CA MET A 196 11.43 2.68 10.63
C MET A 196 11.38 1.20 10.95
N VAL A 197 10.47 0.49 10.28
CA VAL A 197 10.46 -0.96 10.23
C VAL A 197 10.70 -1.41 8.80
N TYR A 198 11.58 -2.40 8.62
CA TYR A 198 11.79 -3.02 7.32
C TYR A 198 11.38 -4.49 7.32
N ALA A 199 11.01 -4.99 6.15
CA ALA A 199 10.92 -6.42 5.88
C ALA A 199 11.71 -6.72 4.61
N LYS A 200 12.72 -7.59 4.71
CA LYS A 200 13.40 -8.09 3.52
C LYS A 200 12.50 -9.07 2.78
N SER A 201 12.27 -8.81 1.50
CA SER A 201 11.35 -9.60 0.69
C SER A 201 11.97 -9.95 -0.66
N ARG A 202 11.27 -10.79 -1.42
CA ARG A 202 11.61 -11.08 -2.82
C ARG A 202 10.64 -10.33 -3.72
N LYS A 203 11.13 -9.39 -4.54
CA LYS A 203 10.27 -8.67 -5.48
C LYS A 203 9.55 -9.66 -6.40
N GLY A 204 8.22 -9.56 -6.46
CA GLY A 204 7.39 -10.48 -7.23
C GLY A 204 7.18 -11.86 -6.59
N ARG A 205 7.40 -11.98 -5.26
CA ARG A 205 7.01 -13.18 -4.49
C ARG A 205 5.55 -13.53 -4.76
N GLY A 206 5.28 -14.80 -5.04
CA GLY A 206 3.95 -15.29 -5.41
C GLY A 206 3.49 -14.93 -6.83
N TYR A 207 4.13 -13.95 -7.49
CA TYR A 207 3.77 -13.49 -8.84
C TYR A 207 4.42 -14.32 -9.97
N HIS A 208 5.36 -15.21 -9.64
CA HIS A 208 6.11 -16.05 -10.61
C HIS A 208 6.86 -15.26 -11.71
N LYS A 209 6.95 -13.94 -11.56
CA LYS A 209 7.94 -13.06 -12.18
C LYS A 209 8.66 -12.39 -11.03
N PHE A 210 9.97 -12.28 -11.12
CA PHE A 210 10.80 -11.76 -10.03
C PHE A 210 11.57 -10.53 -10.46
N ASP A 211 12.08 -9.80 -9.48
CA ASP A 211 13.02 -8.69 -9.65
C ASP A 211 12.43 -7.62 -10.58
N GLU A 212 13.26 -6.98 -11.40
CA GLU A 212 12.89 -5.93 -12.33
C GLU A 212 11.71 -6.32 -13.25
N LYS A 213 11.62 -7.60 -13.63
CA LYS A 213 10.55 -8.11 -14.52
C LYS A 213 9.17 -8.08 -13.87
N SER A 214 9.11 -7.99 -12.54
CA SER A 214 7.86 -7.93 -11.79
C SER A 214 7.37 -6.51 -11.50
N HIS A 215 8.23 -5.50 -11.66
CA HIS A 215 8.00 -4.14 -11.16
C HIS A 215 6.70 -3.48 -11.63
N GLY A 216 6.46 -3.43 -12.95
CA GLY A 216 5.34 -2.64 -13.50
C GLY A 216 4.55 -3.33 -14.61
N ALA A 217 4.74 -4.65 -14.79
CA ALA A 217 4.20 -5.37 -15.94
C ALA A 217 3.18 -6.44 -15.53
N PRO A 218 1.91 -6.34 -15.96
CA PRO A 218 0.91 -7.39 -15.73
C PRO A 218 1.32 -8.69 -16.43
N HIS A 219 0.75 -9.82 -16.01
CA HIS A 219 0.81 -11.02 -16.82
C HIS A 219 0.10 -10.78 -18.15
N LYS A 220 0.62 -11.38 -19.23
CA LYS A 220 -0.14 -11.46 -20.48
C LYS A 220 -1.40 -12.29 -20.22
N ARG A 221 -2.52 -11.86 -20.82
CA ARG A 221 -3.80 -12.57 -20.75
C ARG A 221 -3.61 -14.04 -21.15
N ASN A 222 -4.14 -14.97 -20.35
CA ASN A 222 -4.04 -16.41 -20.55
C ASN A 222 -2.60 -16.97 -20.67
N SER A 223 -1.59 -16.25 -20.17
CA SER A 223 -0.22 -16.79 -20.11
C SER A 223 -0.11 -17.95 -19.13
N GLU A 224 0.86 -18.83 -19.35
CA GLU A 224 1.16 -19.94 -18.45
C GLU A 224 1.43 -19.43 -17.02
N LEU A 225 2.19 -18.34 -16.88
CA LEU A 225 2.46 -17.71 -15.58
C LEU A 225 1.19 -17.21 -14.89
N PHE A 226 0.27 -16.60 -15.63
CA PHE A 226 -1.04 -16.24 -15.08
C PHE A 226 -1.84 -17.47 -14.65
N GLY A 227 -1.77 -18.56 -15.42
CA GLY A 227 -2.37 -19.84 -15.07
C GLY A 227 -1.79 -20.45 -13.78
N LYS A 228 -0.47 -20.33 -13.57
CA LYS A 228 0.21 -20.77 -12.34
C LYS A 228 -0.23 -19.94 -11.14
N LEU A 229 -0.18 -18.61 -11.25
CA LEU A 229 -0.66 -17.69 -10.22
C LEU A 229 -2.10 -17.99 -9.81
N ARG A 230 -2.99 -18.28 -10.77
CA ARG A 230 -4.38 -18.62 -10.44
C ARG A 230 -4.54 -19.90 -9.65
N LYS A 231 -3.62 -20.86 -9.78
CA LYS A 231 -3.67 -22.14 -9.05
C LYS A 231 -3.19 -22.01 -7.60
N THR A 232 -2.42 -20.96 -7.27
CA THR A 232 -2.00 -20.69 -5.89
C THR A 232 -3.08 -19.98 -5.08
N LEU A 233 -4.08 -19.39 -5.75
CA LEU A 233 -5.23 -18.77 -5.10
C LEU A 233 -6.29 -19.83 -4.72
N PRO A 234 -6.92 -19.74 -3.54
CA PRO A 234 -7.99 -20.65 -3.14
C PRO A 234 -9.14 -20.68 -4.15
N GLN A 235 -9.52 -21.88 -4.62
CA GLN A 235 -10.54 -22.05 -5.68
C GLN A 235 -11.89 -21.38 -5.35
N ASN A 236 -12.27 -21.36 -4.07
CA ASN A 236 -13.50 -20.75 -3.56
C ASN A 236 -13.53 -19.22 -3.74
N ILE A 237 -12.38 -18.55 -3.63
CA ILE A 237 -12.28 -17.09 -3.83
C ILE A 237 -12.43 -16.73 -5.30
N ILE A 238 -11.83 -17.54 -6.20
CA ILE A 238 -11.86 -17.30 -7.66
C ILE A 238 -13.29 -17.46 -8.21
N LEU A 239 -14.02 -18.49 -7.77
CA LEU A 239 -15.38 -18.75 -8.22
C LEU A 239 -16.34 -17.61 -7.86
N ASN A 240 -16.27 -17.08 -6.63
CA ASN A 240 -17.15 -15.99 -6.19
C ASN A 240 -16.86 -14.67 -6.90
N PHE A 241 -15.58 -14.31 -7.10
CA PHE A 241 -15.21 -13.12 -7.88
C PHE A 241 -15.64 -13.24 -9.35
N GLN A 242 -15.51 -14.41 -9.98
CA GLN A 242 -15.92 -14.60 -11.37
C GLN A 242 -17.44 -14.60 -11.57
N ILE A 243 -18.20 -15.15 -10.62
CA ILE A 243 -19.67 -15.14 -10.66
C ILE A 243 -20.18 -13.71 -10.49
N SER A 244 -19.63 -12.96 -9.53
CA SER A 244 -20.01 -11.57 -9.27
C SER A 244 -19.61 -10.62 -10.41
N ALA A 245 -18.39 -10.77 -10.95
CA ALA A 245 -17.94 -9.97 -12.09
C ALA A 245 -18.74 -10.27 -13.37
N ARG A 246 -19.10 -11.53 -13.62
CA ARG A 246 -19.93 -11.89 -14.79
C ARG A 246 -21.37 -11.40 -14.66
N SER A 247 -21.99 -11.49 -13.48
CA SER A 247 -23.35 -10.99 -13.27
C SER A 247 -23.40 -9.46 -13.42
N CYS A 248 -22.38 -8.74 -12.94
CA CYS A 248 -22.26 -7.29 -13.07
C CYS A 248 -22.06 -6.86 -14.54
N ILE A 249 -21.12 -7.47 -15.27
CA ILE A 249 -20.90 -7.19 -16.71
C ILE A 249 -22.15 -7.50 -17.55
N LEU A 250 -22.91 -8.55 -17.19
CA LEU A 250 -24.18 -8.86 -17.85
C LEU A 250 -25.28 -7.83 -17.53
N GLN A 251 -25.36 -7.33 -16.30
CA GLN A 251 -26.33 -6.29 -15.92
C GLN A 251 -26.03 -4.94 -16.57
N GLU A 252 -24.76 -4.54 -16.71
CA GLU A 252 -24.38 -3.32 -17.41
C GLU A 252 -24.73 -3.37 -18.91
N ARG A 253 -24.50 -4.52 -19.59
CA ARG A 253 -24.89 -4.71 -20.99
C ARG A 253 -26.41 -4.64 -21.21
N VAL A 254 -27.20 -5.10 -20.25
CA VAL A 254 -28.68 -5.01 -20.30
C VAL A 254 -29.16 -3.57 -20.06
N LYS A 255 -28.45 -2.79 -19.22
CA LYS A 255 -28.75 -1.36 -19.03
C LYS A 255 -28.36 -0.53 -20.27
N SER A 256 -27.22 -0.80 -20.90
CA SER A 256 -26.80 -0.07 -22.11
C SER A 256 -27.69 -0.36 -23.33
N SER A 257 -28.24 -1.57 -23.45
CA SER A 257 -29.14 -1.91 -24.56
C SER A 257 -30.53 -1.28 -24.45
N LYS A 258 -30.96 -0.86 -23.25
CA LYS A 258 -32.23 -0.13 -23.06
C LYS A 258 -32.13 1.37 -23.36
N ALA A 259 -30.92 1.92 -23.46
CA ALA A 259 -30.69 3.34 -23.75
C ALA A 259 -30.62 3.66 -25.27
N HIS A 260 -30.88 2.68 -26.15
CA HIS A 260 -30.88 2.87 -27.63
C HIS A 260 -32.27 2.67 -28.24
N HIS A 261 -33.32 2.68 -27.42
CA HIS A 261 -34.71 2.71 -27.87
C HIS A 261 -35.46 3.85 -27.18
N ILE A 262 -35.07 5.09 -27.50
CA ILE A 262 -35.92 6.28 -27.47
C ILE A 262 -35.57 7.13 -28.69
#